data_AF-A0A835TE40-F1
#
_entry.id   AF-A0A835TE40-F1
#
_cell.length_a   1.000
_cell.length_b   1.000
_cell.length_c   1.000
_cell.angle_alpha   90.00
_cell.angle_beta   90.00
_cell.angle_gamma   90.00
#
_symmetry.space_group_name_H-M   'P 1'
#
loop_
_entity.id
_entity.type
_entity.pdbx_description
1 polymer ?
#
loop_
_entity_poly.entity_id
_entity_poly.type
_entity_poly.pdbx_seq_one_letter_code
_entity_poly.pdbx_strand_id
1 'polypeptide(L)' 'MTGVMCVYSVLFMRFAWEVQPRNYLLLACHASNETVQLYQLSRWYAWSTSAKAADAKRVEPAPAAAAAPAK' A
#
# COMPACT_ATOMS: atom_id res chain seq x y z
N MET A 1 3.19 -2.55 9.19
CA MET A 1 2.21 -3.44 9.85
C MET A 1 1.31 -4.19 8.88
N THR A 2 0.98 -3.65 7.71
CA THR A 2 0.04 -4.29 6.76
C THR A 2 0.57 -5.54 6.06
N GLY A 3 1.86 -5.61 5.71
CA GLY A 3 2.42 -6.79 5.04
C GLY A 3 2.39 -8.06 5.91
N VAL A 4 2.77 -7.93 7.18
CA VAL A 4 2.76 -9.05 8.15
C VAL A 4 1.32 -9.56 8.38
N MET A 5 0.35 -8.64 8.47
CA MET A 5 -1.06 -9.00 8.64
C MET A 5 -1.66 -9.69 7.41
N CYS A 6 -1.26 -9.31 6.19
CA CYS A 6 -1.66 -10.03 4.98
C CYS A 6 -1.14 -11.47 4.94
N VAL A 7 0.14 -11.68 5.23
CA VAL A 7 0.72 -13.03 5.25
C VAL A 7 0.01 -13.93 6.28
N TYR A 8 -0.28 -13.39 7.46
CA TYR A 8 -1.04 -14.11 8.49
C TYR A 8 -2.48 -14.45 8.04
N SER A 9 -3.15 -13.53 7.35
CA SER A 9 -4.54 -13.67 6.93
C SER A 9 -4.71 -14.68 5.79
N VAL A 10 -3.78 -14.72 4.82
CA VAL A 10 -3.74 -15.76 3.78
C VAL A 10 -3.49 -17.15 4.37
N LEU A 11 -2.61 -17.26 5.37
CA LEU A 11 -2.34 -18.53 6.06
C LEU A 11 -3.58 -19.05 6.82
N PHE A 12 -4.33 -18.15 7.49
CA PHE A 12 -5.58 -18.50 8.16
C PHE A 12 -6.68 -18.92 7.17
N MET A 13 -6.77 -18.30 5.99
CA MET A 13 -7.71 -18.72 4.94
C MET A 13 -7.41 -20.12 4.41
N ARG A 14 -6.14 -20.47 4.23
CA ARG A 14 -5.74 -21.82 3.82
C ARG A 14 -6.09 -22.88 4.87
N PHE A 15 -5.97 -22.54 6.16
CA PHE A 15 -6.40 -23.42 7.25
C PHE A 15 -7.93 -23.57 7.33
N ALA A 16 -8.68 -22.49 7.09
CA ALA A 16 -10.15 -22.52 7.04
C ALA A 16 -10.71 -23.35 5.85
N TRP A 17 -9.91 -23.53 4.78
CA TRP A 17 -10.26 -24.38 3.64
C TRP A 17 -9.95 -25.87 3.86
N GLU A 18 -8.85 -26.18 4.57
CA GLU A 18 -8.39 -27.56 4.84
C GLU A 18 -9.03 -28.20 6.08
N VAL A 19 -9.54 -27.40 7.04
CA VAL A 19 -10.26 -27.93 8.22
C VAL A 19 -11.64 -28.45 7.83
N GLN A 20 -11.94 -29.70 8.22
CA GLN A 20 -13.23 -30.35 7.97
C GLN A 20 -14.03 -30.48 9.28
N PRO A 21 -15.30 -30.02 9.33
CA PRO A 21 -16.12 -29.46 8.25
C PRO A 21 -15.71 -28.04 7.84
N ARG A 22 -15.70 -27.76 6.52
CA ARG A 22 -15.21 -26.49 5.94
C ARG A 22 -16.14 -25.33 6.27
N ASN A 23 -15.60 -24.28 6.90
CA ASN A 23 -16.39 -23.11 7.31
C ASN A 23 -16.23 -21.95 6.33
N TYR A 24 -16.99 -22.01 5.23
CA TYR A 24 -16.92 -21.05 4.13
C TYR A 24 -17.31 -19.61 4.53
N LEU A 25 -18.10 -19.42 5.59
CA LEU A 25 -18.49 -18.09 6.08
C LEU A 25 -17.29 -17.34 6.68
N LEU A 26 -16.47 -18.03 7.49
CA LEU A 26 -15.24 -17.46 8.03
C LEU A 26 -14.22 -17.18 6.93
N LEU A 27 -14.09 -18.07 5.95
CA LEU A 27 -13.23 -17.86 4.79
C LEU A 27 -13.63 -16.60 4.00
N ALA A 28 -14.92 -16.46 3.67
CA ALA A 28 -15.43 -15.31 2.92
C ALA A 28 -15.26 -14.00 3.70
N CYS A 29 -15.49 -14.02 5.02
CA CYS A 29 -15.30 -12.88 5.90
C CYS A 29 -13.82 -12.44 5.98
N HIS A 30 -12.89 -13.39 6.11
CA HIS A 30 -11.46 -13.07 6.10
C HIS A 30 -11.01 -12.54 4.73
N ALA A 31 -11.49 -13.14 3.64
CA ALA A 31 -11.19 -12.69 2.29
C ALA A 31 -11.65 -11.25 2.05
N SER A 32 -12.88 -10.91 2.42
CA SER A 32 -13.40 -9.54 2.27
C SER A 32 -12.64 -8.54 3.13
N ASN A 33 -12.34 -8.86 4.39
CA ASN A 33 -11.57 -8.00 5.29
C ASN A 33 -10.16 -7.71 4.77
N GLU A 34 -9.46 -8.73 4.28
CA GLU A 34 -8.12 -8.56 3.72
C GLU A 34 -8.13 -7.76 2.40
N THR A 35 -9.17 -7.95 1.57
CA THR A 35 -9.33 -7.19 0.32
C THR A 35 -9.50 -5.69 0.60
N VAL A 36 -10.30 -5.33 1.61
CA VAL A 36 -10.47 -3.93 2.04
C VAL A 36 -9.16 -3.37 2.60
N GLN A 37 -8.43 -4.16 3.40
CA GLN A 37 -7.14 -3.76 3.96
C GLN A 37 -6.09 -3.50 2.87
N LEU A 38 -6.02 -4.37 1.85
CA LEU A 38 -5.12 -4.20 0.69
C LEU A 38 -5.51 -2.99 -0.17
N TYR A 39 -6.81 -2.74 -0.35
CA TYR A 39 -7.29 -1.58 -1.09
C TYR A 39 -6.94 -0.26 -0.38
N GLN A 40 -7.09 -0.19 0.94
CA GLN A 40 -6.65 0.99 1.69
C GLN A 40 -5.14 1.17 1.65
N LEU A 41 -4.38 0.07 1.71
CA LEU A 41 -2.93 0.12 1.58
C LEU A 41 -2.48 0.60 0.20
N SER A 42 -3.11 0.15 -0.88
CA SER A 42 -2.77 0.58 -2.24
C SER A 42 -3.06 2.06 -2.46
N ARG A 43 -4.19 2.56 -1.93
CA ARG A 43 -4.53 3.99 -1.93
C ARG A 43 -3.55 4.82 -1.12
N TRP A 44 -3.20 4.36 0.08
CA TRP A 44 -2.20 5.04 0.91
C TRP A 44 -0.83 5.05 0.23
N TYR A 45 -0.42 3.94 -0.40
CA TYR A 45 0.84 3.85 -1.12
C TYR A 45 0.90 4.85 -2.28
N ALA A 46 -0.14 4.90 -3.12
CA ALA A 46 -0.24 5.84 -4.24
C ALA A 46 -0.23 7.31 -3.77
N TRP A 47 -0.90 7.63 -2.66
CA TRP A 47 -0.81 8.95 -2.05
C TRP A 47 0.60 9.23 -1.52
N SER A 48 1.22 8.26 -0.83
CA SER A 48 2.54 8.41 -0.24
C SER A 48 3.64 8.64 -1.29
N THR A 49 3.56 7.96 -2.44
CA THR A 49 4.49 8.16 -3.56
C THR A 49 4.28 9.52 -4.20
N SER A 50 3.03 9.95 -4.36
CA SER A 50 2.69 11.26 -4.92
C SER A 50 3.10 12.40 -3.99
N ALA A 51 2.90 12.24 -2.67
CA ALA A 51 3.33 13.18 -1.65
C ALA A 51 4.86 13.29 -1.60
N LYS A 52 5.58 12.15 -1.69
CA LYS A 52 7.05 12.14 -1.80
C LYS A 52 7.55 12.80 -3.08
N ALA A 53 6.86 12.61 -4.21
CA ALA A 53 7.21 13.27 -5.48
C ALA A 53 6.98 14.79 -5.42
N ALA A 54 5.89 15.23 -4.76
CA ALA A 54 5.61 16.64 -4.55
C ALA A 54 6.63 17.31 -3.60
N ASP A 55 7.04 16.60 -2.55
CA ASP A 55 8.07 17.05 -1.61
C ASP A 55 9.45 17.12 -2.28
N ALA A 56 9.82 16.10 -3.09
CA ALA A 56 11.05 16.12 -3.89
C ALA A 56 11.12 17.32 -4.84
N LYS A 57 10.00 17.67 -5.50
CA LYS A 57 9.90 18.84 -6.37
C LYS A 57 9.93 20.18 -5.60
N ARG A 58 9.61 20.18 -4.31
CA ARG A 58 9.73 21.34 -3.42
C ARG A 58 11.15 21.50 -2.86
N VAL A 59 11.88 20.38 -2.71
CA VAL A 59 13.25 20.34 -2.21
C VAL A 59 14.27 20.61 -3.31
N GLU A 60 14.00 20.27 -4.58
CA GLU A 60 14.77 20.78 -5.72
C GLU A 60 14.54 22.29 -5.86
N PRO A 61 15.50 23.15 -5.45
CA PRO A 61 15.36 24.57 -5.68
C PRO A 61 15.64 24.85 -7.16
N ALA A 62 15.00 25.89 -7.70
CA ALA A 62 15.32 26.45 -9.01
C ALA A 62 16.84 26.49 -9.22
N PRO A 63 17.36 26.12 -10.42
CA PRO A 63 18.79 26.20 -10.67
C PRO A 63 19.25 27.63 -10.43
N ALA A 64 20.03 27.82 -9.36
CA ALA A 64 20.66 29.08 -9.06
C ALA A 64 21.56 29.45 -10.25
N ALA A 65 21.35 30.65 -10.79
CA ALA A 65 22.40 31.46 -11.38
C ALA A 65 23.18 30.88 -12.58
N ALA A 66 22.51 30.39 -13.62
CA ALA A 66 23.18 30.00 -14.86
C ALA A 66 22.44 30.48 -16.13
N ALA A 67 22.23 31.79 -16.29
CA ALA A 67 22.16 32.46 -17.60
C ALA A 67 21.93 33.96 -17.46
N ALA A 68 22.99 34.78 -17.58
CA ALA A 68 23.11 35.86 -18.57
C ALA A 68 24.25 36.84 -18.19
N PRO A 69 25.28 37.01 -19.04
CA PRO A 69 26.26 38.08 -18.93
C PRO A 69 25.70 39.36 -19.57
N ALA A 70 25.85 40.51 -18.92
CA ALA A 70 25.52 41.79 -19.53
C ALA A 70 26.68 42.78 -19.31
N LYS A 71 27.17 43.26 -20.45
CA LYS A 71 28.20 44.28 -20.64
C LYS A 71 27.62 45.67 -20.40
#